data_AF-A0A1S3K8L3-F1
#
_entry.id   AF-A0A1S3K8L3-F1
#
_cell.length_a   1.000
_cell.length_b   1.000
_cell.length_c   1.000
_cell.angle_alpha   90.00
_cell.angle_beta   90.00
_cell.angle_gamma   90.00
#
_symmetry.space_group_name_H-M   'P 1'
#
loop_
_entity.id
_entity.type
_entity.pdbx_description
1 polymer ?
#
loop_
_entity_poly.entity_id
_entity_poly.type
_entity_poly.pdbx_seq_one_letter_code
_entity_poly.pdbx_strand_id
1 'polypeptide(L)'
;MKTLGVILSCVVLAQADIYLHNPRGSNNRLDGEGRDVRNNARLYDSQNNNRGGYNVGNLYYYEGTKLSIEWTNQHTCADQNAHCELVLQYMCDDKIRDGTTTTTIPDRHDRCENFDCNTDMKFGMQEDFDYYLNCRTRERNKGLFIADRNLNRNDARRTRQNNNGQRRGYECPEEKDYYPYWHPTPWKDIAVMTNDEERCQYYKTESANVKSRWACVIPREILMERYLRNIIVPNNAEDCAEFEYEGEKVGRWTEFPAHNLPAPDCRLAPWSRDNHNGNGIGGYFNTYDWVIPEGIAHERCILRMRYNISTDDYDPWNTDASSNENDEVEGSTIDYSERFGFANEAAARNRGYIFQNNPTVQIFPDLGVNLALAINTAQFGRTFQDRSHVFAIRERPDELKGVTIHNLNVRGKRGNNQQVYPAVEYDYVPNTLEINTNDYIHIQWTGSNRNPRNNAGNGLAGTDRNNLVMLRNKNYPEGTPGAAFGGLDVVGQWGNNYPMHLTNVSDLTGASMELLQSLALLTPTQYGGEMSQLDDAGTYFDTGPLQFSKAGVLNFMCTRNNAFTNRSQKGRIITRDAPAK
;
A
#
# COMPACT_ATOMS: atom_id res chain seq x y z
N MET A 1 4.00 10.68 -53.47
CA MET A 1 4.81 9.85 -52.56
C MET A 1 5.63 10.75 -51.67
N LYS A 2 5.16 11.01 -50.45
CA LYS A 2 5.97 11.59 -49.36
C LYS A 2 5.77 10.66 -48.17
N THR A 3 6.84 9.96 -47.82
CA THR A 3 6.88 8.91 -46.80
C THR A 3 6.67 9.57 -45.44
N LEU A 4 5.53 9.30 -44.80
CA LEU A 4 5.26 9.71 -43.42
C LEU A 4 6.07 8.77 -42.51
N GLY A 5 7.25 9.23 -42.07
CA GLY A 5 8.04 8.53 -41.06
C GLY A 5 7.33 8.67 -39.72
N VAL A 6 6.64 7.60 -39.30
CA VAL A 6 6.15 7.47 -37.93
C VAL A 6 7.36 7.24 -37.05
N ILE A 7 7.88 8.30 -36.43
CA ILE A 7 8.80 8.17 -35.29
C ILE A 7 7.95 7.69 -34.13
N LEU A 8 7.97 6.37 -33.92
CA LEU A 8 7.47 5.73 -32.71
C LEU A 8 8.40 6.18 -31.57
N SER A 9 8.07 7.31 -30.95
CA SER A 9 8.74 7.73 -29.72
C SER A 9 8.46 6.67 -28.68
N CYS A 10 9.48 5.86 -28.36
CA CYS A 10 9.44 4.95 -27.22
C CYS A 10 9.34 5.80 -25.96
N VAL A 11 8.13 6.19 -25.60
CA VAL A 11 7.80 6.69 -24.26
C VAL A 11 8.10 5.51 -23.34
N VAL A 12 9.30 5.51 -22.76
CA VAL A 12 9.57 4.77 -21.54
C VAL A 12 8.73 5.47 -20.49
N LEU A 13 7.47 5.06 -20.40
CA LEU A 13 6.62 5.41 -19.28
C LEU A 13 7.40 4.92 -18.05
N ALA A 14 7.89 5.83 -17.21
CA ALA A 14 8.30 5.47 -15.86
C ALA A 14 7.04 4.89 -15.19
N GLN A 15 7.17 3.67 -14.65
CA GLN A 15 6.06 2.73 -14.57
C GLN A 15 6.08 1.89 -13.27
N ALA A 16 5.63 2.48 -12.15
CA ALA A 16 4.99 1.80 -11.00
C ALA A 16 4.24 2.86 -10.16
N ASP A 17 4.02 2.85 -8.84
CA ASP A 17 5.07 3.33 -7.94
C ASP A 17 4.73 3.22 -6.42
N ILE A 18 3.95 2.23 -5.97
CA ILE A 18 4.02 1.75 -4.57
C ILE A 18 3.57 0.28 -4.44
N TYR A 19 4.27 -0.49 -3.61
CA TYR A 19 4.03 -1.91 -3.37
C TYR A 19 4.15 -2.24 -1.88
N LEU A 20 3.06 -2.70 -1.30
CA LEU A 20 3.03 -3.12 0.10
C LEU A 20 3.54 -4.56 0.22
N HIS A 21 4.52 -4.80 1.08
CA HIS A 21 5.17 -6.10 1.29
C HIS A 21 4.72 -6.80 2.57
N ASN A 22 4.51 -6.04 3.65
CA ASN A 22 3.95 -6.54 4.91
C ASN A 22 2.99 -5.51 5.53
N PRO A 23 1.77 -5.89 5.94
CA PRO A 23 1.02 -7.06 5.50
C PRO A 23 1.00 -7.17 3.97
N ARG A 24 0.77 -8.37 3.43
CA ARG A 24 0.92 -8.61 1.99
C ARG A 24 -0.02 -7.73 1.16
N GLY A 25 0.55 -6.88 0.30
CA GLY A 25 -0.18 -6.10 -0.71
C GLY A 25 -0.93 -6.99 -1.68
N SER A 26 -2.22 -6.74 -1.85
CA SER A 26 -3.04 -7.46 -2.82
C SER A 26 -2.78 -6.95 -4.22
N ASN A 27 -2.60 -5.64 -4.42
CA ASN A 27 -2.54 -5.00 -5.72
C ASN A 27 -3.62 -5.50 -6.72
N ASN A 28 -4.89 -5.53 -6.32
CA ASN A 28 -5.99 -6.13 -7.09
C ASN A 28 -5.86 -7.64 -7.39
N ARG A 29 -4.80 -8.31 -6.94
CA ARG A 29 -4.58 -9.76 -7.08
C ARG A 29 -5.42 -10.54 -6.07
N LEU A 30 -5.70 -11.80 -6.42
CA LEU A 30 -6.46 -12.74 -5.60
C LEU A 30 -5.66 -14.05 -5.45
N ASP A 31 -5.89 -15.03 -6.31
CA ASP A 31 -5.14 -16.29 -6.36
C ASP A 31 -5.01 -16.72 -7.83
N GLY A 32 -4.08 -16.08 -8.55
CA GLY A 32 -3.97 -16.18 -9.99
C GLY A 32 -2.62 -16.74 -10.45
N GLU A 33 -2.64 -17.64 -11.44
CA GLU A 33 -1.46 -18.29 -12.02
C GLU A 33 -0.64 -17.40 -12.96
N GLY A 34 -1.16 -16.22 -13.31
CA GLY A 34 -0.49 -15.27 -14.19
C GLY A 34 0.57 -14.44 -13.46
N ARG A 35 1.59 -13.98 -14.19
CA ARG A 35 2.54 -12.98 -13.67
C ARG A 35 1.82 -11.67 -13.37
N ASP A 36 1.09 -11.17 -14.36
CA ASP A 36 0.35 -9.91 -14.28
C ASP A 36 -1.00 -10.10 -13.55
N VAL A 37 -1.52 -9.03 -12.98
CA VAL A 37 -2.85 -8.97 -12.38
C VAL A 37 -3.89 -9.16 -13.48
N ARG A 38 -4.79 -10.15 -13.30
CA ARG A 38 -5.80 -10.50 -14.31
C ARG A 38 -6.81 -9.37 -14.59
N ASN A 39 -7.13 -8.58 -13.56
CA ASN A 39 -8.04 -7.44 -13.66
C ASN A 39 -7.59 -6.34 -12.71
N ASN A 40 -7.00 -5.27 -13.26
CA ASN A 40 -6.55 -4.12 -12.49
C ASN A 40 -7.69 -3.20 -12.02
N ALA A 41 -8.93 -3.54 -12.38
CA ALA A 41 -10.14 -2.85 -11.98
C ALA A 41 -10.96 -3.58 -10.93
N ARG A 42 -10.41 -4.65 -10.34
CA ARG A 42 -11.15 -5.51 -9.40
C ARG A 42 -11.62 -4.75 -8.15
N LEU A 43 -10.69 -4.10 -7.44
CA LEU A 43 -10.92 -3.50 -6.12
C LEU A 43 -10.70 -1.97 -6.12
N TYR A 44 -9.59 -1.47 -6.68
CA TYR A 44 -9.17 -0.07 -6.59
C TYR A 44 -8.17 0.30 -7.68
N ASP A 45 -7.90 1.60 -7.85
CA ASP A 45 -6.89 2.09 -8.77
C ASP A 45 -5.50 2.13 -8.14
N SER A 46 -4.71 1.08 -8.38
CA SER A 46 -3.35 1.00 -7.86
C SER A 46 -2.31 1.83 -8.64
N GLN A 47 -2.62 2.18 -9.89
CA GLN A 47 -1.71 2.85 -10.83
C GLN A 47 -0.35 2.15 -11.06
N ASN A 48 -0.22 0.84 -10.81
CA ASN A 48 1.07 0.11 -10.85
C ASN A 48 1.22 -0.95 -11.96
N ASN A 49 0.82 -0.59 -13.19
CA ASN A 49 1.04 -1.36 -14.44
C ASN A 49 0.62 -2.81 -14.45
N ASN A 50 -0.35 -3.17 -13.59
CA ASN A 50 -0.88 -4.53 -13.49
C ASN A 50 0.20 -5.53 -13.10
N ARG A 51 1.31 -5.08 -12.52
CA ARG A 51 2.41 -5.92 -12.05
C ARG A 51 2.64 -5.62 -10.57
N GLY A 52 2.64 -6.67 -9.75
CA GLY A 52 2.80 -6.55 -8.29
C GLY A 52 1.80 -7.44 -7.56
N GLY A 53 1.70 -7.23 -6.26
CA GLY A 53 0.82 -7.98 -5.36
C GLY A 53 1.21 -9.44 -5.15
N TYR A 54 0.62 -10.02 -4.11
CA TYR A 54 0.79 -11.42 -3.72
C TYR A 54 -0.47 -12.23 -3.96
N ASN A 55 -0.31 -13.55 -4.05
CA ASN A 55 -1.45 -14.46 -4.01
C ASN A 55 -1.82 -14.71 -2.55
N VAL A 56 -3.04 -14.35 -2.14
CA VAL A 56 -3.62 -14.60 -0.82
C VAL A 56 -2.80 -14.03 0.37
N GLY A 57 -3.43 -13.30 1.27
CA GLY A 57 -2.71 -12.67 2.40
C GLY A 57 -3.50 -12.62 3.71
N ASN A 58 -4.48 -13.50 3.89
CA ASN A 58 -5.29 -13.53 5.11
C ASN A 58 -4.44 -13.97 6.31
N LEU A 59 -4.21 -13.02 7.22
CA LEU A 59 -3.48 -13.16 8.49
C LEU A 59 -4.34 -12.59 9.62
N TYR A 60 -3.91 -12.71 10.87
CA TYR A 60 -4.53 -11.98 11.98
C TYR A 60 -3.50 -11.37 12.92
N TYR A 61 -3.83 -10.25 13.55
CA TYR A 61 -2.96 -9.56 14.49
C TYR A 61 -3.70 -9.26 15.78
N TYR A 62 -3.02 -9.33 16.93
CA TYR A 62 -3.63 -8.93 18.18
C TYR A 62 -3.58 -7.42 18.38
N GLU A 63 -4.59 -6.85 19.03
CA GLU A 63 -4.53 -5.48 19.52
C GLU A 63 -3.27 -5.25 20.39
N GLY A 64 -2.70 -4.05 20.31
CA GLY A 64 -1.47 -3.64 20.99
C GLY A 64 -0.18 -4.28 20.47
N THR A 65 -0.24 -5.16 19.46
CA THR A 65 0.96 -5.78 18.85
C THR A 65 1.70 -4.77 17.98
N LYS A 66 3.01 -4.97 17.78
CA LYS A 66 3.81 -4.21 16.82
C LYS A 66 3.83 -4.92 15.46
N LEU A 67 3.19 -4.30 14.47
CA LEU A 67 3.20 -4.74 13.08
C LEU A 67 4.16 -3.87 12.26
N SER A 68 5.28 -4.44 11.83
CA SER A 68 6.22 -3.78 10.91
C SER A 68 5.61 -3.72 9.52
N ILE A 69 5.02 -2.59 9.16
CA ILE A 69 4.55 -2.33 7.81
C ILE A 69 5.78 -2.12 6.91
N GLU A 70 5.84 -2.79 5.77
CA GLU A 70 6.98 -2.71 4.84
C GLU A 70 6.49 -2.46 3.42
N TRP A 71 7.20 -1.60 2.67
CA TRP A 71 6.85 -1.28 1.29
C TRP A 71 8.06 -0.93 0.43
N THR A 72 7.81 -0.81 -0.86
CA THR A 72 8.67 -0.14 -1.84
C THR A 72 7.87 0.89 -2.62
N ASN A 73 8.51 2.00 -3.00
CA ASN A 73 7.95 3.03 -3.87
C ASN A 73 8.99 3.38 -4.92
N GLN A 74 8.75 3.14 -6.21
CA GLN A 74 9.82 3.20 -7.21
C GLN A 74 10.37 4.63 -7.40
N HIS A 75 9.54 5.67 -7.29
CA HIS A 75 9.99 7.06 -7.22
C HIS A 75 10.64 7.41 -5.88
N THR A 76 11.28 8.58 -5.82
CA THR A 76 11.96 9.05 -4.62
C THR A 76 11.05 9.71 -3.59
N CYS A 77 11.43 9.61 -2.33
CA CYS A 77 10.80 10.30 -1.20
C CYS A 77 11.90 10.70 -0.20
N ALA A 78 11.70 11.82 0.50
CA ALA A 78 12.71 12.53 1.30
C ALA A 78 14.03 12.81 0.55
N ASP A 79 13.93 13.12 -0.74
CA ASP A 79 15.05 13.43 -1.64
C ASP A 79 14.77 14.75 -2.36
N GLN A 80 15.81 15.35 -2.95
CA GLN A 80 15.74 16.67 -3.60
C GLN A 80 14.90 16.70 -4.89
N ASN A 81 14.58 15.54 -5.47
CA ASN A 81 13.96 15.48 -6.80
C ASN A 81 12.42 15.48 -6.78
N ALA A 82 11.79 15.30 -5.62
CA ALA A 82 10.32 15.26 -5.52
C ALA A 82 9.82 15.64 -4.13
N HIS A 83 8.63 16.25 -4.10
CA HIS A 83 7.81 16.37 -2.89
C HIS A 83 6.97 15.10 -2.75
N CYS A 84 6.88 14.54 -1.55
CA CYS A 84 6.09 13.34 -1.32
C CYS A 84 5.40 13.31 0.03
N GLU A 85 4.29 12.58 0.05
CA GLU A 85 3.61 12.10 1.25
C GLU A 85 3.30 10.61 1.13
N LEU A 86 3.72 9.85 2.13
CA LEU A 86 3.36 8.45 2.35
C LEU A 86 2.33 8.40 3.47
N VAL A 87 1.10 7.97 3.16
CA VAL A 87 -0.01 7.96 4.11
C VAL A 87 -0.46 6.53 4.37
N LEU A 88 -0.37 6.11 5.63
CA LEU A 88 -0.80 4.78 6.11
C LEU A 88 -2.17 4.88 6.75
N GLN A 89 -3.07 3.99 6.36
CA GLN A 89 -4.46 3.96 6.82
C GLN A 89 -4.98 2.54 6.95
N TYR A 90 -6.07 2.39 7.69
CA TYR A 90 -6.81 1.15 7.77
C TYR A 90 -8.32 1.37 7.70
N MET A 91 -9.04 0.30 7.39
CA MET A 91 -10.49 0.23 7.45
C MET A 91 -10.88 -1.16 7.95
N CYS A 92 -11.90 -1.24 8.79
CA CYS A 92 -12.51 -2.50 9.24
C CYS A 92 -14.02 -2.38 9.11
N ASP A 93 -14.66 -3.40 8.52
CA ASP A 93 -16.10 -3.49 8.31
C ASP A 93 -16.50 -4.92 7.89
N ASP A 94 -17.68 -5.38 8.31
CA ASP A 94 -18.19 -6.73 8.03
C ASP A 94 -18.33 -7.05 6.54
N LYS A 95 -18.49 -6.04 5.69
CA LYS A 95 -18.65 -6.20 4.25
C LYS A 95 -17.32 -6.34 3.52
N ILE A 96 -16.19 -5.99 4.13
CA ILE A 96 -14.86 -6.08 3.52
C ILE A 96 -14.52 -7.53 3.18
N ARG A 97 -14.01 -7.76 1.97
CA ARG A 97 -13.66 -9.09 1.46
C ARG A 97 -12.78 -9.04 0.22
N ASP A 98 -11.95 -10.07 0.06
CA ASP A 98 -11.26 -10.33 -1.20
C ASP A 98 -12.16 -10.98 -2.27
N GLY A 99 -13.23 -11.67 -1.85
CA GLY A 99 -14.10 -12.41 -2.76
C GLY A 99 -13.41 -13.64 -3.40
N THR A 100 -14.09 -14.28 -4.33
CA THR A 100 -13.66 -15.54 -4.97
C THR A 100 -13.42 -15.41 -6.47
N THR A 101 -13.74 -14.25 -7.05
CA THR A 101 -13.52 -13.97 -8.47
C THR A 101 -12.60 -12.78 -8.73
N THR A 102 -12.05 -12.77 -9.94
CA THR A 102 -11.23 -11.66 -10.45
C THR A 102 -12.06 -10.58 -11.15
N THR A 103 -13.33 -10.83 -11.41
CA THR A 103 -14.26 -9.86 -12.02
C THR A 103 -14.50 -8.69 -11.08
N THR A 104 -14.57 -7.47 -11.62
CA THR A 104 -14.97 -6.28 -10.87
C THR A 104 -16.42 -6.42 -10.41
N ILE A 105 -16.69 -6.10 -9.14
CA ILE A 105 -18.05 -6.06 -8.60
C ILE A 105 -18.98 -5.22 -9.51
N PRO A 106 -20.21 -5.65 -9.84
CA PRO A 106 -21.07 -4.91 -10.77
C PRO A 106 -21.46 -3.52 -10.26
N ASP A 107 -21.71 -2.57 -11.16
CA ASP A 107 -22.25 -1.24 -10.78
C ASP A 107 -23.78 -1.26 -10.62
N ARG A 108 -24.43 -2.17 -11.36
CA ARG A 108 -25.88 -2.34 -11.34
C ARG A 108 -26.23 -3.53 -10.45
N HIS A 109 -27.15 -3.30 -9.54
CA HIS A 109 -27.61 -4.28 -8.55
C HIS A 109 -28.25 -5.51 -9.17
N ASP A 110 -28.94 -5.35 -10.31
CA ASP A 110 -29.55 -6.46 -11.06
C ASP A 110 -28.55 -7.48 -11.63
N ARG A 111 -27.25 -7.22 -11.49
CA ARG A 111 -26.16 -8.14 -11.86
C ARG A 111 -25.49 -8.81 -10.66
N CYS A 112 -25.97 -8.53 -9.46
CA CYS A 112 -25.52 -9.14 -8.21
C CYS A 112 -26.57 -10.12 -7.70
N GLU A 113 -26.13 -11.10 -6.92
CA GLU A 113 -27.04 -12.02 -6.25
C GLU A 113 -28.08 -11.26 -5.40
N ASN A 114 -29.35 -11.69 -5.46
CA ASN A 114 -30.47 -11.08 -4.74
C ASN A 114 -30.64 -9.57 -4.94
N PHE A 115 -30.16 -9.02 -6.07
CA PHE A 115 -30.19 -7.59 -6.35
C PHE A 115 -29.41 -6.74 -5.33
N ASP A 116 -28.39 -7.32 -4.67
CA ASP A 116 -27.58 -6.63 -3.68
C ASP A 116 -26.10 -6.99 -3.81
N CYS A 117 -25.31 -6.02 -4.27
CA CYS A 117 -23.88 -6.21 -4.41
C CYS A 117 -23.14 -6.18 -3.08
N ASN A 118 -23.70 -5.59 -2.02
CA ASN A 118 -23.05 -5.58 -0.71
C ASN A 118 -22.99 -6.98 -0.09
N THR A 119 -23.94 -7.85 -0.41
CA THR A 119 -24.04 -9.22 0.12
C THR A 119 -23.56 -10.31 -0.86
N ASP A 120 -23.35 -9.98 -2.15
CA ASP A 120 -22.74 -10.90 -3.12
C ASP A 120 -21.24 -11.12 -2.81
N MET A 121 -20.96 -12.19 -2.08
CA MET A 121 -19.62 -12.55 -1.58
C MET A 121 -18.66 -13.03 -2.67
N LYS A 122 -19.14 -13.27 -3.89
CA LYS A 122 -18.30 -13.67 -5.01
C LYS A 122 -17.28 -12.59 -5.35
N PHE A 123 -17.70 -11.33 -5.30
CA PHE A 123 -16.88 -10.20 -5.67
C PHE A 123 -16.08 -9.68 -4.47
N GLY A 124 -14.85 -9.25 -4.74
CA GLY A 124 -14.07 -8.50 -3.77
C GLY A 124 -14.64 -7.11 -3.58
N MET A 125 -14.63 -6.63 -2.34
CA MET A 125 -15.19 -5.35 -1.94
C MET A 125 -14.40 -4.82 -0.74
N GLN A 126 -13.77 -3.65 -0.89
CA GLN A 126 -12.99 -2.99 0.16
C GLN A 126 -13.63 -1.67 0.62
N GLU A 127 -14.50 -1.11 -0.21
CA GLU A 127 -15.37 0.01 0.08
C GLU A 127 -16.78 -0.44 -0.32
N ASP A 128 -17.79 -0.15 0.48
CA ASP A 128 -19.14 -0.63 0.21
C ASP A 128 -19.87 0.19 -0.87
N PHE A 129 -20.99 -0.35 -1.35
CA PHE A 129 -21.74 0.30 -2.41
C PHE A 129 -22.30 1.66 -1.99
N ASP A 130 -22.74 1.84 -0.74
CA ASP A 130 -23.36 3.09 -0.31
C ASP A 130 -22.33 4.23 -0.20
N TYR A 131 -21.10 3.92 0.24
CA TYR A 131 -19.98 4.84 0.18
C TYR A 131 -19.66 5.26 -1.27
N TYR A 132 -19.59 4.29 -2.18
CA TYR A 132 -19.38 4.56 -3.60
C TYR A 132 -20.55 5.31 -4.25
N LEU A 133 -21.80 5.02 -3.85
CA LEU A 133 -23.01 5.69 -4.29
C LEU A 133 -22.97 7.18 -3.94
N ASN A 134 -22.51 7.51 -2.74
CA ASN A 134 -22.27 8.89 -2.35
C ASN A 134 -21.18 9.51 -3.21
N CYS A 135 -20.03 8.85 -3.39
CA CYS A 135 -18.94 9.39 -4.22
C CYS A 135 -19.35 9.65 -5.68
N ARG A 136 -20.06 8.71 -6.31
CA ARG A 136 -20.43 8.81 -7.73
C ARG A 136 -21.50 9.86 -8.03
N THR A 137 -22.31 10.21 -7.02
CA THR A 137 -23.40 11.17 -7.16
C THR A 137 -23.01 12.51 -6.59
N ARG A 138 -22.05 12.58 -5.66
CA ARG A 138 -21.55 13.84 -5.12
C ARG A 138 -20.86 14.68 -6.17
N GLU A 139 -21.16 15.97 -6.14
CA GLU A 139 -20.45 16.99 -6.89
C GLU A 139 -18.98 17.01 -6.47
N ARG A 140 -18.08 16.91 -7.44
CA ARG A 140 -16.64 17.04 -7.21
C ARG A 140 -16.31 18.39 -6.57
N ASN A 141 -15.19 18.46 -5.86
CA ASN A 141 -14.61 19.74 -5.49
C ASN A 141 -14.03 20.42 -6.75
N LYS A 142 -14.62 21.55 -7.12
CA LYS A 142 -14.21 22.37 -8.28
C LYS A 142 -13.04 23.30 -7.96
N GLY A 143 -12.63 23.41 -6.69
CA GLY A 143 -11.45 24.16 -6.25
C GLY A 143 -10.13 23.41 -6.46
N LEU A 144 -10.15 22.16 -6.94
CA LEU A 144 -8.96 21.35 -7.13
C LEU A 144 -8.22 21.69 -8.42
N PHE A 145 -6.88 21.71 -8.36
CA PHE A 145 -6.03 21.86 -9.53
C PHE A 145 -6.15 20.66 -10.47
N ILE A 146 -6.47 20.94 -11.73
CA ILE A 146 -6.62 19.95 -12.80
C ILE A 146 -5.67 20.25 -13.98
N ALA A 147 -4.86 21.30 -13.89
CA ALA A 147 -3.95 21.75 -14.95
C ALA A 147 -4.73 22.05 -16.26
N ASP A 148 -4.34 21.38 -17.35
CA ASP A 148 -4.91 21.44 -18.71
C ASP A 148 -5.93 20.32 -18.99
N ARG A 149 -6.46 19.69 -17.94
CA ARG A 149 -7.33 18.52 -18.07
C ARG A 149 -8.79 18.91 -18.22
N ASN A 150 -9.41 18.49 -19.32
CA ASN A 150 -10.86 18.53 -19.46
C ASN A 150 -11.52 17.28 -18.83
N LEU A 151 -12.53 17.49 -17.99
CA LEU A 151 -13.14 16.46 -17.14
C LEU A 151 -14.57 16.22 -17.59
N ASN A 152 -14.89 14.96 -17.88
CA ASN A 152 -16.07 14.62 -18.68
C ASN A 152 -17.41 14.84 -17.93
N ARG A 153 -17.40 15.19 -16.63
CA ARG A 153 -18.53 15.59 -15.74
C ARG A 153 -18.03 16.18 -14.41
N ASN A 154 -18.97 16.62 -13.59
CA ASN A 154 -18.76 17.22 -12.27
C ASN A 154 -19.06 16.28 -11.08
N ASP A 155 -18.96 14.95 -11.22
CA ASP A 155 -19.05 14.04 -10.06
C ASP A 155 -17.68 13.63 -9.51
N ALA A 156 -17.60 13.30 -8.21
CA ALA A 156 -16.37 13.04 -7.47
C ALA A 156 -15.60 11.78 -7.89
N ARG A 157 -16.05 11.04 -8.92
CA ARG A 157 -15.20 10.04 -9.57
C ARG A 157 -14.18 10.64 -10.52
N ARG A 158 -14.38 11.89 -10.95
CA ARG A 158 -13.52 12.56 -11.90
C ARG A 158 -12.53 13.43 -11.18
N THR A 159 -11.27 13.08 -11.32
CA THR A 159 -10.12 13.81 -10.79
C THR A 159 -9.15 14.12 -11.92
N ARG A 160 -8.05 14.81 -11.62
CA ARG A 160 -6.96 15.04 -12.58
C ARG A 160 -6.35 13.71 -13.09
N GLN A 161 -6.35 12.66 -12.26
CA GLN A 161 -5.84 11.33 -12.64
C GLN A 161 -6.92 10.40 -13.22
N ASN A 162 -8.21 10.64 -12.94
CA ASN A 162 -9.33 9.82 -13.40
C ASN A 162 -10.36 10.61 -14.23
N ASN A 163 -9.91 11.31 -15.29
CA ASN A 163 -10.74 12.27 -16.05
C ASN A 163 -12.12 11.76 -16.51
N ASN A 164 -12.23 10.49 -16.87
CA ASN A 164 -13.47 9.91 -17.38
C ASN A 164 -14.29 9.19 -16.30
N GLY A 165 -13.84 9.20 -15.05
CA GLY A 165 -14.51 8.54 -13.94
C GLY A 165 -14.53 7.02 -14.11
N GLN A 166 -13.45 6.43 -14.63
CA GLN A 166 -13.34 4.99 -14.74
C GLN A 166 -13.48 4.34 -13.37
N ARG A 167 -14.31 3.30 -13.29
CA ARG A 167 -14.61 2.62 -12.04
C ARG A 167 -13.61 1.50 -11.77
N ARG A 168 -13.14 1.43 -10.52
CA ARG A 168 -12.25 0.39 -9.99
C ARG A 168 -12.87 -0.10 -8.68
N GLY A 169 -13.47 -1.28 -8.70
CA GLY A 169 -14.33 -1.73 -7.60
C GLY A 169 -15.37 -0.67 -7.21
N TYR A 170 -15.37 -0.30 -5.94
CA TYR A 170 -16.19 0.76 -5.34
C TYR A 170 -15.33 1.87 -4.72
N GLU A 171 -14.12 2.03 -5.22
CA GLU A 171 -13.26 3.14 -4.82
C GLU A 171 -13.90 4.50 -5.11
N CYS A 172 -13.69 5.45 -4.21
CA CYS A 172 -13.88 6.88 -4.47
C CYS A 172 -12.57 7.57 -4.93
N PRO A 173 -12.43 7.91 -6.23
CA PRO A 173 -11.21 8.52 -6.77
C PRO A 173 -10.81 9.85 -6.12
N GLU A 174 -11.75 10.73 -5.79
CA GLU A 174 -11.44 11.99 -5.13
C GLU A 174 -10.89 11.78 -3.71
N GLU A 175 -11.37 10.77 -2.99
CA GLU A 175 -10.81 10.43 -1.67
C GLU A 175 -9.43 9.76 -1.76
N LYS A 176 -9.20 8.98 -2.82
CA LYS A 176 -7.87 8.44 -3.12
C LYS A 176 -6.88 9.57 -3.41
N ASP A 177 -7.24 10.47 -4.32
CA ASP A 177 -6.30 11.43 -4.91
C ASP A 177 -5.96 12.61 -4.00
N TYR A 178 -6.86 12.98 -3.09
CA TYR A 178 -6.69 14.17 -2.26
C TYR A 178 -6.79 13.86 -0.77
N TYR A 179 -5.78 14.27 -0.02
CA TYR A 179 -5.65 14.04 1.41
C TYR A 179 -5.13 15.28 2.15
N PRO A 180 -5.63 15.62 3.35
CA PRO A 180 -6.81 15.07 4.02
C PRO A 180 -8.12 15.25 3.24
N TYR A 181 -8.98 14.24 3.27
CA TYR A 181 -10.25 14.30 2.53
C TYR A 181 -11.28 15.13 3.28
N TRP A 182 -11.99 16.03 2.59
CA TRP A 182 -12.93 17.00 3.20
C TRP A 182 -14.38 16.49 3.32
N HIS A 183 -14.68 15.29 2.83
CA HIS A 183 -15.96 14.61 3.03
C HIS A 183 -15.80 13.38 3.93
N PRO A 184 -16.92 12.78 4.41
CA PRO A 184 -16.86 11.56 5.20
C PRO A 184 -16.09 10.46 4.46
N THR A 185 -15.20 9.78 5.17
CA THR A 185 -14.38 8.67 4.66
C THR A 185 -14.41 7.53 5.68
N PRO A 186 -14.41 6.26 5.26
CA PRO A 186 -14.31 5.12 6.16
C PRO A 186 -12.86 4.84 6.60
N TRP A 187 -11.88 5.49 5.95
CA TRP A 187 -10.45 5.29 6.18
C TRP A 187 -9.99 6.04 7.44
N LYS A 188 -9.33 5.29 8.33
CA LYS A 188 -8.76 5.78 9.58
C LYS A 188 -7.26 5.96 9.40
N ASP A 189 -6.72 7.10 9.82
CA ASP A 189 -5.32 7.44 9.60
C ASP A 189 -4.41 6.82 10.67
N ILE A 190 -3.30 6.21 10.25
CA ILE A 190 -2.26 5.65 11.12
C ILE A 190 -1.09 6.65 11.21
N ALA A 191 -0.54 7.01 10.04
CA ALA A 191 0.64 7.85 9.95
C ALA A 191 0.71 8.62 8.63
N VAL A 192 1.30 9.80 8.68
CA VAL A 192 1.68 10.63 7.52
C VAL A 192 3.18 10.86 7.57
N MET A 193 3.88 10.33 6.58
CA MET A 193 5.32 10.47 6.40
C MET A 193 5.55 11.43 5.24
N THR A 194 6.03 12.64 5.52
CA THR A 194 6.12 13.74 4.52
C THR A 194 7.53 14.30 4.43
N ASN A 195 7.88 14.96 3.33
CA ASN A 195 9.13 15.72 3.21
C ASN A 195 9.12 17.03 4.00
N ASP A 196 7.93 17.58 4.28
CA ASP A 196 7.76 18.86 4.94
C ASP A 196 7.08 18.67 6.31
N GLU A 197 7.90 18.51 7.35
CA GLU A 197 7.40 18.33 8.72
C GLU A 197 6.62 19.54 9.26
N GLU A 198 6.77 20.73 8.66
CA GLU A 198 5.98 21.91 9.05
C GLU A 198 4.47 21.68 8.78
N ARG A 199 4.13 20.76 7.86
CA ARG A 199 2.75 20.34 7.57
C ARG A 199 2.18 19.36 8.58
N CYS A 200 2.96 18.86 9.52
CA CYS A 200 2.46 17.86 10.46
C CYS A 200 1.31 18.37 11.33
N GLN A 201 1.30 19.65 11.69
CA GLN A 201 0.17 20.22 12.42
C GLN A 201 -1.11 20.17 11.58
N TYR A 202 -1.02 20.52 10.29
CA TYR A 202 -2.13 20.45 9.36
C TYR A 202 -2.70 19.02 9.26
N TYR A 203 -1.87 18.01 9.02
CA TYR A 203 -2.35 16.63 8.94
C TYR A 203 -2.98 16.13 10.23
N LYS A 204 -2.42 16.49 11.38
CA LYS A 204 -2.94 16.09 12.70
C LYS A 204 -4.29 16.73 12.99
N THR A 205 -4.51 17.99 12.60
CA THR A 205 -5.79 18.69 12.85
C THR A 205 -6.85 18.41 11.80
N GLU A 206 -6.43 18.16 10.56
CA GLU A 206 -7.34 17.93 9.44
C GLU A 206 -7.66 16.45 9.23
N SER A 207 -7.07 15.51 9.96
CA SER A 207 -7.46 14.09 9.85
C SER A 207 -8.93 13.84 10.25
N ALA A 208 -9.59 12.91 9.56
CA ALA A 208 -10.93 12.43 9.92
C ALA A 208 -10.95 11.69 11.28
N ASN A 209 -9.77 11.33 11.81
CA ASN A 209 -9.66 10.77 13.16
C ASN A 209 -10.17 11.74 14.23
N VAL A 210 -9.89 13.04 14.07
CA VAL A 210 -10.14 14.07 15.10
C VAL A 210 -11.10 15.17 14.65
N LYS A 211 -11.31 15.35 13.34
CA LYS A 211 -12.15 16.41 12.79
C LYS A 211 -13.37 15.83 12.08
N SER A 212 -14.56 16.31 12.44
CA SER A 212 -15.81 15.92 11.79
C SER A 212 -15.84 16.36 10.33
N ARG A 213 -16.78 15.78 9.58
CA ARG A 213 -16.99 16.04 8.16
C ARG A 213 -18.43 16.39 7.88
N TRP A 214 -18.65 17.08 6.79
CA TRP A 214 -19.99 17.44 6.37
C TRP A 214 -20.24 16.99 4.94
N ALA A 215 -21.48 16.61 4.68
CA ALA A 215 -21.94 16.26 3.35
C ALA A 215 -23.44 16.54 3.19
N CYS A 216 -23.86 16.75 1.96
CA CYS A 216 -25.27 16.80 1.63
C CYS A 216 -25.83 15.38 1.58
N VAL A 217 -26.83 15.11 2.42
CA VAL A 217 -27.54 13.84 2.46
C VAL A 217 -28.92 14.04 1.84
N ILE A 218 -29.29 13.14 0.92
CA ILE A 218 -30.63 13.06 0.34
C ILE A 218 -31.18 11.64 0.55
N PRO A 219 -32.50 11.42 0.48
CA PRO A 219 -33.10 10.10 0.61
C PRO A 219 -32.43 9.05 -0.30
N ARG A 220 -32.12 7.88 0.28
CA ARG A 220 -31.39 6.81 -0.42
C ARG A 220 -32.18 6.29 -1.63
N GLU A 221 -33.49 6.29 -1.55
CA GLU A 221 -34.41 5.86 -2.61
C GLU A 221 -34.22 6.72 -3.87
N ILE A 222 -34.07 8.04 -3.70
CA ILE A 222 -33.81 8.99 -4.79
C ILE A 222 -32.44 8.72 -5.41
N LEU A 223 -31.40 8.52 -4.57
CA LEU A 223 -30.07 8.14 -5.07
C LEU A 223 -30.15 6.85 -5.88
N MET A 224 -30.80 5.81 -5.35
CA MET A 224 -30.95 4.51 -5.98
C MET A 224 -31.74 4.55 -7.28
N GLU A 225 -32.73 5.43 -7.40
CA GLU A 225 -33.48 5.64 -8.64
C GLU A 225 -32.64 6.38 -9.69
N ARG A 226 -31.82 7.35 -9.28
CA ARG A 226 -31.21 8.33 -10.18
C ARG A 226 -29.69 8.20 -10.38
N TYR A 227 -28.99 7.32 -9.68
CA TYR A 227 -27.53 7.20 -9.78
C TYR A 227 -27.02 6.82 -11.18
N LEU A 228 -27.83 6.14 -12.00
CA LEU A 228 -27.55 5.85 -13.40
C LEU A 228 -28.02 6.96 -14.36
N ARG A 229 -28.85 7.89 -13.86
CA ARG A 229 -29.45 9.02 -14.59
C ARG A 229 -28.77 10.36 -14.27
N ASN A 230 -27.56 10.30 -13.72
CA ASN A 230 -26.67 11.45 -13.54
C ASN A 230 -27.16 12.52 -12.54
N ILE A 231 -27.83 12.11 -11.47
CA ILE A 231 -28.04 13.01 -10.32
C ILE A 231 -26.69 13.47 -9.77
N ILE A 232 -26.58 14.77 -9.48
CA ILE A 232 -25.42 15.39 -8.85
C ILE A 232 -25.87 16.02 -7.53
N VAL A 233 -25.43 15.44 -6.43
CA VAL A 233 -25.70 15.91 -5.07
C VAL A 233 -24.66 16.98 -4.70
N PRO A 234 -25.06 18.20 -4.32
CA PRO A 234 -24.14 19.27 -4.02
C PRO A 234 -23.16 18.93 -2.89
N ASN A 235 -21.99 19.55 -2.93
CA ASN A 235 -20.93 19.33 -1.94
C ASN A 235 -20.76 20.47 -0.93
N ASN A 236 -21.64 21.47 -0.96
CA ASN A 236 -21.66 22.59 -0.03
C ASN A 236 -23.04 22.77 0.62
N ALA A 237 -23.09 23.50 1.73
CA ALA A 237 -24.29 23.63 2.56
C ALA A 237 -25.41 24.43 1.88
N GLU A 238 -25.06 25.48 1.15
CA GLU A 238 -26.00 26.40 0.51
C GLU A 238 -26.79 25.69 -0.59
N ASP A 239 -26.09 25.08 -1.54
CA ASP A 239 -26.72 24.33 -2.63
C ASP A 239 -27.45 23.09 -2.10
N CYS A 240 -26.96 22.48 -1.01
CA CYS A 240 -27.64 21.35 -0.39
C CYS A 240 -29.01 21.74 0.18
N ALA A 241 -29.13 22.90 0.82
CA ALA A 241 -30.40 23.39 1.38
C ALA A 241 -31.44 23.65 0.28
N GLU A 242 -30.99 24.03 -0.91
CA GLU A 242 -31.82 24.28 -2.09
C GLU A 242 -31.97 23.06 -3.01
N PHE A 243 -31.40 21.91 -2.64
CA PHE A 243 -31.47 20.72 -3.49
C PHE A 243 -32.90 20.14 -3.51
N GLU A 244 -33.55 20.27 -4.66
CA GLU A 244 -34.92 19.83 -4.88
C GLU A 244 -35.03 18.55 -5.71
N TYR A 245 -35.99 17.70 -5.36
CA TYR A 245 -36.42 16.56 -6.14
C TYR A 245 -37.94 16.57 -6.26
N GLU A 246 -38.45 16.54 -7.50
CA GLU A 246 -39.89 16.57 -7.79
C GLU A 246 -40.64 17.75 -7.11
N GLY A 247 -39.95 18.89 -6.95
CA GLY A 247 -40.49 20.11 -6.36
C GLY A 247 -40.40 20.18 -4.82
N GLU A 248 -39.76 19.21 -4.18
CA GLU A 248 -39.54 19.20 -2.72
C GLU A 248 -38.05 19.32 -2.36
N LYS A 249 -37.74 20.12 -1.34
CA LYS A 249 -36.38 20.27 -0.79
C LYS A 249 -35.97 19.04 0.02
N VAL A 250 -35.19 18.16 -0.60
CA VAL A 250 -34.79 16.87 -0.03
C VAL A 250 -33.36 16.88 0.54
N GLY A 251 -32.54 17.88 0.23
CA GLY A 251 -31.16 17.99 0.73
C GLY A 251 -31.08 18.36 2.20
N ARG A 252 -30.19 17.68 2.93
CA ARG A 252 -29.88 17.94 4.35
C ARG A 252 -28.37 17.99 4.54
N TRP A 253 -27.83 19.16 4.85
CA TRP A 253 -26.42 19.32 5.20
C TRP A 253 -26.16 18.69 6.57
N THR A 254 -25.43 17.59 6.59
CA THR A 254 -25.34 16.71 7.76
C THR A 254 -23.90 16.57 8.21
N GLU A 255 -23.70 16.67 9.53
CA GLU A 255 -22.42 16.39 10.17
C GLU A 255 -22.24 14.88 10.35
N PHE A 256 -21.06 14.42 9.97
CA PHE A 256 -20.54 13.09 10.23
C PHE A 256 -19.43 13.25 11.27
N PRO A 257 -19.55 12.62 12.45
CA PRO A 257 -18.60 12.80 13.52
C PRO A 257 -17.20 12.31 13.10
N ALA A 258 -16.17 12.88 13.72
CA ALA A 258 -14.82 12.34 13.64
C ALA A 258 -14.81 10.88 14.12
N HIS A 259 -13.80 10.10 13.72
CA HIS A 259 -13.67 8.71 14.20
C HIS A 259 -13.42 8.59 15.70
N ASN A 260 -13.12 9.72 16.37
CA ASN A 260 -12.78 9.78 17.78
C ASN A 260 -11.56 8.89 18.11
N LEU A 261 -10.56 8.98 17.22
CA LEU A 261 -9.28 8.28 17.33
C LEU A 261 -8.17 9.31 17.56
N PRO A 262 -7.00 8.90 18.07
CA PRO A 262 -5.84 9.77 18.08
C PRO A 262 -5.54 10.33 16.68
N ALA A 263 -5.03 11.56 16.63
CA ALA A 263 -4.48 12.11 15.40
C ALA A 263 -3.38 11.17 14.86
N PRO A 264 -3.20 11.09 13.53
CA PRO A 264 -2.15 10.24 12.96
C PRO A 264 -0.76 10.66 13.47
N ASP A 265 0.15 9.69 13.54
CA ASP A 265 1.56 10.04 13.64
C ASP A 265 1.95 10.89 12.43
N CYS A 266 2.79 11.90 12.63
CA CYS A 266 3.34 12.65 11.51
C CYS A 266 4.80 12.96 11.76
N ARG A 267 5.63 12.59 10.78
CA ARG A 267 7.08 12.62 10.83
C ARG A 267 7.69 12.72 9.44
N LEU A 268 9.00 12.98 9.38
CA LEU A 268 9.75 12.95 8.13
C LEU A 268 9.64 11.60 7.43
N ALA A 269 9.45 11.62 6.12
CA ALA A 269 9.44 10.41 5.32
C ALA A 269 10.80 9.70 5.35
N PRO A 270 10.84 8.35 5.37
CA PRO A 270 12.08 7.63 5.17
C PRO A 270 12.58 7.86 3.75
N TRP A 271 13.88 8.11 3.61
CA TRP A 271 14.51 8.28 2.31
C TRP A 271 14.31 7.03 1.43
N SER A 272 13.97 7.24 0.16
CA SER A 272 13.91 6.17 -0.84
C SER A 272 14.60 6.60 -2.13
N ARG A 273 15.42 5.70 -2.68
CA ARG A 273 16.15 5.96 -3.91
C ARG A 273 15.22 6.04 -5.12
N ASP A 274 15.40 7.08 -5.93
CA ASP A 274 14.67 7.23 -7.19
C ASP A 274 14.93 6.07 -8.17
N ASN A 275 13.87 5.59 -8.81
CA ASN A 275 13.85 4.62 -9.91
C ASN A 275 14.58 3.28 -9.65
N HIS A 276 14.70 2.87 -8.39
CA HIS A 276 15.32 1.61 -7.97
C HIS A 276 14.39 0.78 -7.08
N ASN A 277 13.09 0.84 -7.36
CA ASN A 277 12.04 0.22 -6.55
C ASN A 277 12.11 0.67 -5.08
N GLY A 278 12.51 1.91 -4.81
CA GLY A 278 12.38 2.53 -3.50
C GLY A 278 13.25 1.97 -2.39
N ASN A 279 14.37 1.32 -2.70
CA ASN A 279 15.28 0.89 -1.65
C ASN A 279 15.67 2.09 -0.78
N GLY A 280 15.50 1.92 0.53
CA GLY A 280 15.93 2.88 1.54
C GLY A 280 17.43 2.80 1.83
N ILE A 281 17.81 3.41 2.93
CA ILE A 281 19.21 3.47 3.38
C ILE A 281 19.78 2.05 3.52
N GLY A 282 20.98 1.81 3.00
CA GLY A 282 21.64 0.51 3.05
C GLY A 282 21.07 -0.55 2.10
N GLY A 283 20.11 -0.19 1.24
CA GLY A 283 19.48 -1.13 0.30
C GLY A 283 18.33 -1.94 0.89
N TYR A 284 17.86 -1.58 2.10
CA TYR A 284 16.72 -2.22 2.76
C TYR A 284 15.40 -1.65 2.27
N PHE A 285 14.31 -2.36 2.53
CA PHE A 285 12.96 -1.81 2.36
C PHE A 285 12.65 -0.80 3.47
N ASN A 286 11.81 0.18 3.15
CA ASN A 286 11.33 1.12 4.15
C ASN A 286 10.22 0.48 4.99
N THR A 287 10.23 0.80 6.28
CA THR A 287 9.28 0.24 7.24
C THR A 287 8.67 1.30 8.17
N TYR A 288 7.51 0.96 8.73
CA TYR A 288 6.83 1.71 9.78
C TYR A 288 6.25 0.71 10.79
N ASP A 289 6.64 0.82 12.05
CA ASP A 289 6.09 -0.02 13.12
C ASP A 289 4.75 0.55 13.61
N TRP A 290 3.66 -0.11 13.23
CA TRP A 290 2.33 0.23 13.72
C TRP A 290 2.01 -0.56 14.98
N VAL A 291 1.81 0.15 16.09
CA VAL A 291 1.17 -0.41 17.29
C VAL A 291 -0.34 -0.40 17.05
N ILE A 292 -0.92 -1.59 16.85
CA ILE A 292 -2.35 -1.73 16.58
C ILE A 292 -3.13 -1.22 17.80
N PRO A 293 -4.04 -0.23 17.67
CA PRO A 293 -4.84 0.26 18.79
C PRO A 293 -5.65 -0.84 19.48
N GLU A 294 -6.02 -0.63 20.74
CA GLU A 294 -7.02 -1.43 21.44
C GLU A 294 -8.44 -0.96 21.10
N GLY A 295 -9.43 -1.84 21.23
CA GLY A 295 -10.84 -1.53 21.00
C GLY A 295 -11.24 -1.43 19.51
N ILE A 296 -10.43 -1.98 18.60
CA ILE A 296 -10.69 -2.00 17.16
C ILE A 296 -10.75 -3.42 16.58
N ALA A 297 -10.81 -4.44 17.43
CA ALA A 297 -10.93 -5.84 17.04
C ALA A 297 -12.07 -6.04 16.03
N HIS A 298 -11.73 -6.70 14.93
CA HIS A 298 -12.62 -6.98 13.83
C HIS A 298 -12.02 -8.06 12.92
N GLU A 299 -12.82 -9.01 12.45
CA GLU A 299 -12.33 -10.12 11.61
C GLU A 299 -12.03 -9.72 10.15
N ARG A 300 -12.22 -8.45 9.79
CA ARG A 300 -12.21 -7.96 8.40
C ARG A 300 -11.69 -6.55 8.33
N CYS A 301 -10.38 -6.44 8.29
CA CYS A 301 -9.65 -5.19 8.13
C CYS A 301 -8.78 -5.22 6.88
N ILE A 302 -8.47 -4.04 6.35
CA ILE A 302 -7.51 -3.83 5.28
C ILE A 302 -6.60 -2.65 5.65
N LEU A 303 -5.36 -2.72 5.20
CA LEU A 303 -4.39 -1.64 5.26
C LEU A 303 -4.30 -1.00 3.87
N ARG A 304 -4.25 0.32 3.81
CA ARG A 304 -3.94 1.09 2.62
C ARG A 304 -2.69 1.91 2.85
N MET A 305 -1.84 1.95 1.82
CA MET A 305 -0.78 2.92 1.71
C MET A 305 -1.03 3.79 0.49
N ARG A 306 -1.10 5.11 0.69
CA ARG A 306 -1.11 6.10 -0.39
C ARG A 306 0.26 6.71 -0.52
N TYR A 307 0.62 7.02 -1.75
CA TYR A 307 1.84 7.72 -2.09
C TYR A 307 1.51 8.87 -3.02
N ASN A 308 1.50 10.06 -2.44
CA ASN A 308 1.36 11.30 -3.17
C ASN A 308 2.77 11.76 -3.52
N ILE A 309 2.97 12.13 -4.78
CA ILE A 309 4.24 12.67 -5.25
C ILE A 309 3.98 13.81 -6.21
N SER A 310 4.80 14.85 -6.12
CA SER A 310 4.86 15.92 -7.11
C SER A 310 6.30 16.34 -7.40
N THR A 311 6.49 16.85 -8.60
CA THR A 311 7.72 17.52 -9.02
C THR A 311 7.81 18.90 -8.41
N ASP A 312 9.02 19.47 -8.30
CA ASP A 312 9.21 20.85 -7.85
C ASP A 312 8.76 21.89 -8.89
N ASP A 313 8.34 21.48 -10.09
CA ASP A 313 7.94 22.36 -11.20
C ASP A 313 6.68 23.21 -10.97
N TYR A 314 5.99 23.06 -9.84
CA TYR A 314 4.99 23.99 -9.32
C TYR A 314 4.87 23.85 -7.80
N ASP A 315 4.22 24.80 -7.12
CA ASP A 315 3.94 24.68 -5.68
C ASP A 315 2.64 23.87 -5.46
N PRO A 316 2.71 22.60 -5.04
CA PRO A 316 1.52 21.76 -4.92
C PRO A 316 0.55 22.21 -3.82
N TRP A 317 1.00 23.03 -2.86
CA TRP A 317 0.19 23.48 -1.72
C TRP A 317 -0.58 24.76 -2.01
N ASN A 318 -0.03 25.64 -2.85
CA ASN A 318 -0.64 26.91 -3.19
C ASN A 318 -1.25 26.93 -4.61
N THR A 319 -1.24 25.78 -5.31
CA THR A 319 -1.85 25.64 -6.65
C THR A 319 -3.23 24.98 -6.53
N ASP A 320 -4.25 25.68 -7.01
CA ASP A 320 -5.65 25.26 -6.96
C ASP A 320 -6.36 25.45 -8.31
N ALA A 321 -7.70 25.44 -8.33
CA ALA A 321 -8.43 25.58 -9.58
C ALA A 321 -8.26 26.93 -10.29
N SER A 322 -7.84 27.99 -9.60
CA SER A 322 -7.50 29.28 -10.23
C SER A 322 -6.27 29.18 -11.14
N SER A 323 -5.44 28.16 -10.90
CA SER A 323 -4.24 27.85 -11.68
C SER A 323 -4.52 27.02 -12.95
N ASN A 324 -5.76 26.61 -13.19
CA ASN A 324 -6.10 25.77 -14.34
C ASN A 324 -6.01 26.52 -15.67
N GLU A 325 -5.87 25.77 -16.76
CA GLU A 325 -6.02 26.34 -18.11
C GLU A 325 -7.43 26.93 -18.29
N ASN A 326 -7.49 28.08 -18.95
CA ASN A 326 -8.71 28.83 -19.23
C ASN A 326 -8.68 29.37 -20.67
N ASP A 327 -9.75 30.04 -21.11
CA ASP A 327 -9.85 30.58 -22.47
C ASP A 327 -8.97 31.82 -22.73
N GLU A 328 -8.32 32.37 -21.70
CA GLU A 328 -7.55 33.61 -21.79
C GLU A 328 -6.07 33.37 -22.15
N VAL A 329 -5.51 32.24 -21.74
CA VAL A 329 -4.09 31.91 -21.95
C VAL A 329 -3.90 30.46 -22.43
N GLU A 330 -2.87 30.23 -23.23
CA GLU A 330 -2.44 28.88 -23.59
C GLU A 330 -1.83 28.19 -22.36
N GLY A 331 -2.31 26.99 -22.02
CA GLY A 331 -1.84 26.22 -20.87
C GLY A 331 -2.31 26.76 -19.52
N SER A 332 -1.80 26.17 -18.43
CA SER A 332 -2.15 26.57 -17.07
C SER A 332 -1.69 28.00 -16.75
N THR A 333 -2.40 28.67 -15.83
CA THR A 333 -2.10 30.03 -15.34
C THR A 333 -0.98 30.08 -14.29
N ILE A 334 -0.24 28.98 -14.06
CA ILE A 334 0.95 28.98 -13.20
C ILE A 334 1.99 29.96 -13.76
N ASP A 335 2.43 30.91 -12.93
CA ASP A 335 3.45 31.89 -13.31
C ASP A 335 4.86 31.33 -13.15
N TYR A 336 5.56 31.21 -14.28
CA TYR A 336 6.96 30.77 -14.36
C TYR A 336 7.96 31.91 -14.36
N SER A 337 7.50 33.17 -14.31
CA SER A 337 8.38 34.32 -14.43
C SER A 337 9.36 34.44 -13.26
N GLU A 338 8.88 34.39 -12.03
CA GLU A 338 9.73 34.48 -10.84
C GLU A 338 10.73 33.33 -10.76
N ARG A 339 10.26 32.10 -10.97
CA ARG A 339 11.08 30.88 -10.89
C ARG A 339 12.25 30.88 -11.88
N PHE A 340 12.02 31.37 -13.09
CA PHE A 340 13.04 31.37 -14.15
C PHE A 340 13.66 32.75 -14.39
N GLY A 341 13.37 33.75 -13.55
CA GLY A 341 13.99 35.07 -13.58
C GLY A 341 13.57 35.96 -14.75
N PHE A 342 12.33 35.83 -15.24
CA PHE A 342 11.75 36.73 -16.23
C PHE A 342 11.22 38.01 -15.56
N ALA A 343 11.12 39.10 -16.33
CA ALA A 343 10.62 40.39 -15.83
C ALA A 343 9.14 40.37 -15.45
N ASN A 344 8.35 39.48 -16.06
CA ASN A 344 6.93 39.26 -15.81
C ASN A 344 6.46 37.99 -16.55
N GLU A 345 5.24 37.55 -16.24
CA GLU A 345 4.60 36.38 -16.84
C GLU A 345 4.56 36.45 -18.37
N ALA A 346 4.22 37.61 -18.95
CA ALA A 346 4.16 37.78 -20.41
C ALA A 346 5.52 37.51 -21.08
N ALA A 347 6.63 37.92 -20.46
CA ALA A 347 7.97 37.64 -20.96
C ALA A 347 8.33 36.14 -20.90
N ALA A 348 7.89 35.43 -19.84
CA ALA A 348 8.07 33.98 -19.72
C ALA A 348 7.25 33.21 -20.77
N ARG A 349 5.96 33.54 -20.89
CA ARG A 349 5.04 32.93 -21.86
C ARG A 349 5.45 33.17 -23.30
N ASN A 350 5.91 34.37 -23.65
CA ASN A 350 6.44 34.70 -24.99
C ASN A 350 7.66 33.83 -25.35
N ARG A 351 8.39 33.33 -24.36
CA ARG A 351 9.52 32.41 -24.54
C ARG A 351 9.13 30.94 -24.34
N GLY A 352 7.84 30.64 -24.25
CA GLY A 352 7.29 29.28 -24.17
C GLY A 352 7.41 28.61 -22.81
N TYR A 353 7.76 29.36 -21.75
CA TYR A 353 7.78 28.85 -20.38
C TYR A 353 6.36 28.83 -19.82
N ILE A 354 5.59 27.84 -20.27
CA ILE A 354 4.17 27.63 -19.97
C ILE A 354 4.02 26.24 -19.37
N PHE A 355 3.22 26.12 -18.31
CA PHE A 355 2.84 24.81 -17.77
C PHE A 355 1.80 24.14 -18.68
N GLN A 356 2.28 23.39 -19.67
CA GLN A 356 1.44 22.63 -20.60
C GLN A 356 2.14 21.37 -21.10
N ASN A 357 1.42 20.54 -21.85
CA ASN A 357 1.99 19.36 -22.47
C ASN A 357 2.95 19.73 -23.62
N ASN A 358 4.15 19.16 -23.59
CA ASN A 358 5.20 19.33 -24.59
C ASN A 358 5.44 20.79 -25.07
N PRO A 359 5.71 21.74 -24.15
CA PRO A 359 5.92 23.13 -24.52
C PRO A 359 7.20 23.26 -25.35
N THR A 360 7.25 24.31 -26.17
CA THR A 360 8.43 24.68 -26.96
C THR A 360 9.03 25.94 -26.38
N VAL A 361 10.24 25.84 -25.81
CA VAL A 361 10.90 26.93 -25.09
C VAL A 361 12.00 27.61 -25.91
N GLN A 362 12.02 28.93 -25.90
CA GLN A 362 13.10 29.74 -26.46
C GLN A 362 14.11 30.09 -25.37
N ILE A 363 15.18 29.30 -25.24
CA ILE A 363 16.19 29.48 -24.17
C ILE A 363 17.17 30.62 -24.48
N PHE A 364 17.37 30.93 -25.75
CA PHE A 364 18.25 31.99 -26.21
C PHE A 364 17.41 33.07 -26.92
N PRO A 365 17.26 34.28 -26.35
CA PRO A 365 16.45 35.34 -26.95
C PRO A 365 16.87 35.71 -28.38
N ASP A 366 18.18 35.70 -28.63
CA ASP A 366 18.76 36.15 -29.91
C ASP A 366 19.01 35.01 -30.91
N LEU A 367 18.80 33.77 -30.51
CA LEU A 367 18.93 32.60 -31.39
C LEU A 367 17.51 32.14 -31.75
N GLY A 368 17.18 32.12 -33.04
CA GLY A 368 15.89 31.64 -33.56
C GLY A 368 15.72 30.12 -33.47
N VAL A 369 16.09 29.51 -32.34
CA VAL A 369 16.01 28.09 -32.06
C VAL A 369 15.18 27.89 -30.80
N ASN A 370 14.14 27.07 -30.94
CA ASN A 370 13.33 26.65 -29.81
C ASN A 370 13.57 25.16 -29.53
N LEU A 371 13.51 24.77 -28.26
CA LEU A 371 13.63 23.38 -27.83
C LEU A 371 12.26 22.87 -27.39
N ALA A 372 11.84 21.72 -27.91
CA ALA A 372 10.64 21.04 -27.44
C ALA A 372 10.97 20.22 -26.19
N LEU A 373 10.18 20.40 -25.13
CA LEU A 373 10.26 19.58 -23.92
C LEU A 373 9.32 18.38 -24.05
N ALA A 374 9.69 17.24 -23.45
CA ALA A 374 8.85 16.04 -23.40
C ALA A 374 8.07 15.99 -22.08
N ILE A 375 7.31 17.05 -21.80
CA ILE A 375 6.55 17.22 -20.57
C ILE A 375 5.15 16.63 -20.72
N ASN A 376 4.74 15.86 -19.72
CA ASN A 376 3.35 15.46 -19.53
C ASN A 376 2.83 16.03 -18.21
N THR A 377 2.01 17.08 -18.28
CA THR A 377 1.44 17.77 -17.11
C THR A 377 0.64 16.82 -16.22
N ALA A 378 0.12 15.72 -16.76
CA ALA A 378 -0.58 14.69 -15.98
C ALA A 378 0.36 13.87 -15.07
N GLN A 379 1.68 13.94 -15.25
CA GLN A 379 2.68 13.21 -14.46
C GLN A 379 3.34 14.04 -13.36
N PHE A 380 3.16 15.36 -13.34
CA PHE A 380 3.84 16.28 -12.41
C PHE A 380 3.33 16.19 -10.97
N GLY A 381 2.14 15.62 -10.78
CA GLY A 381 1.55 15.33 -9.48
C GLY A 381 0.73 14.05 -9.60
N ARG A 382 0.94 13.07 -8.74
CA ARG A 382 0.35 11.73 -8.87
C ARG A 382 0.11 11.13 -7.49
N THR A 383 -1.02 10.47 -7.33
CA THR A 383 -1.31 9.62 -6.19
C THR A 383 -1.36 8.16 -6.62
N PHE A 384 -0.49 7.36 -6.01
CA PHE A 384 -0.45 5.90 -6.11
C PHE A 384 -0.98 5.28 -4.83
N GLN A 385 -1.37 4.01 -4.89
CA GLN A 385 -1.68 3.25 -3.68
C GLN A 385 -1.46 1.76 -3.87
N ASP A 386 -1.26 1.07 -2.75
CA ASP A 386 -1.46 -0.37 -2.64
C ASP A 386 -2.28 -0.64 -1.37
N ARG A 387 -3.02 -1.76 -1.38
CA ARG A 387 -3.85 -2.18 -0.26
C ARG A 387 -3.61 -3.64 0.03
N SER A 388 -3.54 -3.98 1.31
CA SER A 388 -3.33 -5.35 1.75
C SER A 388 -4.49 -6.27 1.30
N HIS A 389 -4.25 -7.58 1.38
CA HIS A 389 -5.34 -8.53 1.55
C HIS A 389 -6.11 -8.26 2.86
N VAL A 390 -7.29 -8.86 2.98
CA VAL A 390 -8.05 -8.80 4.23
C VAL A 390 -7.27 -9.49 5.34
N PHE A 391 -7.25 -8.91 6.54
CA PHE A 391 -6.70 -9.54 7.75
C PHE A 391 -7.65 -9.29 8.93
N ALA A 392 -7.52 -10.09 9.98
CA ALA A 392 -8.26 -9.88 11.22
C ALA A 392 -7.43 -9.10 12.25
N ILE A 393 -8.07 -8.23 13.01
CA ILE A 393 -7.53 -7.70 14.26
C ILE A 393 -8.33 -8.38 15.38
N ARG A 394 -7.64 -9.04 16.31
CA ARG A 394 -8.29 -9.81 17.38
C ARG A 394 -8.01 -9.19 18.74
N GLU A 395 -9.02 -9.27 19.60
CA GLU A 395 -8.86 -8.93 21.00
C GLU A 395 -7.69 -9.71 21.59
N ARG A 396 -6.91 -9.01 22.40
CA ARG A 396 -5.77 -9.59 23.08
C ARG A 396 -6.24 -10.52 24.21
N PRO A 397 -5.81 -11.80 24.22
CA PRO A 397 -6.09 -12.72 25.32
C PRO A 397 -5.61 -12.17 26.66
N ASP A 398 -6.30 -12.50 27.75
CA ASP A 398 -6.01 -11.99 29.10
C ASP A 398 -4.57 -12.29 29.53
N GLU A 399 -4.06 -13.47 29.19
CA GLU A 399 -2.70 -13.92 29.48
C GLU A 399 -1.60 -13.14 28.73
N LEU A 400 -1.97 -12.39 27.68
CA LEU A 400 -1.06 -11.57 26.89
C LEU A 400 -1.21 -10.06 27.15
N LYS A 401 -2.03 -9.66 28.13
CA LYS A 401 -2.15 -8.25 28.55
C LYS A 401 -0.84 -7.76 29.18
N GLY A 402 -0.40 -6.57 28.79
CA GLY A 402 0.79 -5.92 29.35
C GLY A 402 2.16 -6.45 28.86
N VAL A 403 2.19 -7.38 27.90
CA VAL A 403 3.44 -7.82 27.25
C VAL A 403 3.58 -7.23 25.84
N THR A 404 4.80 -7.08 25.35
CA THR A 404 5.03 -6.70 23.94
C THR A 404 4.92 -7.94 23.06
N ILE A 405 4.17 -7.86 21.97
CA ILE A 405 4.13 -8.88 20.93
C ILE A 405 4.72 -8.28 19.65
N HIS A 406 5.66 -8.99 19.03
CA HIS A 406 6.25 -8.65 17.74
C HIS A 406 5.80 -9.65 16.69
N ASN A 407 5.43 -9.19 15.49
CA ASN A 407 5.01 -10.08 14.41
C ASN A 407 6.19 -10.47 13.53
N LEU A 408 6.38 -11.78 13.31
CA LEU A 408 7.33 -12.32 12.36
C LEU A 408 6.58 -13.00 11.23
N ASN A 409 6.59 -12.35 10.07
CA ASN A 409 5.84 -12.76 8.89
C ASN A 409 6.77 -13.19 7.75
N VAL A 410 6.17 -13.52 6.60
CA VAL A 410 6.86 -13.73 5.33
C VAL A 410 6.34 -12.75 4.28
N ARG A 411 7.26 -12.06 3.61
CA ARG A 411 6.98 -11.29 2.39
C ARG A 411 7.33 -12.09 1.14
N GLY A 412 6.99 -11.55 -0.02
CA GLY A 412 7.51 -12.06 -1.29
C GLY A 412 6.65 -13.14 -1.94
N LYS A 413 7.04 -13.64 -3.12
CA LYS A 413 6.37 -14.75 -3.81
C LYS A 413 7.34 -15.69 -4.51
N ARG A 414 6.85 -16.84 -5.01
CA ARG A 414 7.65 -17.84 -5.75
C ARG A 414 8.18 -17.25 -7.05
N GLY A 415 9.48 -17.37 -7.27
CA GLY A 415 10.18 -17.01 -8.51
C GLY A 415 11.55 -16.40 -8.20
N ASN A 416 12.37 -16.18 -9.23
CA ASN A 416 13.55 -15.33 -9.09
C ASN A 416 13.19 -13.83 -9.14
N ASN A 417 14.13 -12.95 -8.82
CA ASN A 417 13.94 -11.50 -8.85
C ASN A 417 13.28 -10.97 -10.15
N GLN A 418 13.71 -11.41 -11.34
CA GLN A 418 13.11 -10.93 -12.60
C GLN A 418 11.69 -11.45 -12.83
N GLN A 419 11.36 -12.65 -12.36
CA GLN A 419 10.04 -13.28 -12.49
C GLN A 419 9.02 -12.62 -11.57
N VAL A 420 9.43 -12.25 -10.36
CA VAL A 420 8.53 -11.70 -9.33
C VAL A 420 8.40 -10.19 -9.36
N TYR A 421 9.40 -9.49 -9.95
CA TYR A 421 9.39 -8.03 -10.10
C TYR A 421 8.05 -7.54 -10.69
N PRO A 422 7.44 -6.50 -10.10
CA PRO A 422 7.96 -5.59 -9.07
C PRO A 422 7.68 -6.01 -7.61
N ALA A 423 7.08 -7.18 -7.39
CA ALA A 423 7.12 -7.80 -6.06
C ALA A 423 8.53 -8.37 -5.79
N VAL A 424 8.71 -8.95 -4.61
CA VAL A 424 10.02 -9.48 -4.16
C VAL A 424 9.99 -11.00 -3.98
N GLU A 425 11.17 -11.59 -3.89
CA GLU A 425 11.33 -13.01 -3.55
C GLU A 425 10.97 -13.25 -2.09
N TYR A 426 10.72 -14.52 -1.73
CA TYR A 426 10.41 -14.86 -0.34
C TYR A 426 11.53 -14.47 0.61
N ASP A 427 11.15 -13.79 1.69
CA ASP A 427 12.03 -13.51 2.82
C ASP A 427 11.21 -13.34 4.10
N TYR A 428 11.85 -13.43 5.26
CA TYR A 428 11.18 -13.09 6.52
C TYR A 428 11.10 -11.58 6.68
N VAL A 429 10.02 -11.12 7.32
CA VAL A 429 9.80 -9.71 7.62
C VAL A 429 9.32 -9.55 9.07
N PRO A 430 10.10 -8.87 9.93
CA PRO A 430 11.47 -8.40 9.66
C PRO A 430 12.46 -9.57 9.52
N ASN A 431 13.56 -9.36 8.78
CA ASN A 431 14.61 -10.38 8.61
C ASN A 431 15.62 -10.40 9.80
N THR A 432 15.70 -9.31 10.56
CA THR A 432 16.33 -9.25 11.88
C THR A 432 15.30 -8.70 12.85
N LEU A 433 14.91 -9.51 13.83
CA LEU A 433 13.96 -9.15 14.87
C LEU A 433 14.70 -9.02 16.20
N GLU A 434 14.69 -7.83 16.82
CA GLU A 434 15.25 -7.62 18.16
C GLU A 434 14.13 -7.57 19.20
N ILE A 435 14.25 -8.36 20.27
CA ILE A 435 13.25 -8.49 21.34
C ILE A 435 13.91 -8.58 22.72
N ASN A 436 13.12 -8.37 23.77
CA ASN A 436 13.52 -8.69 25.14
C ASN A 436 13.06 -10.10 25.56
N THR A 437 13.68 -10.69 26.57
CA THR A 437 13.33 -12.02 27.12
C THR A 437 11.89 -12.11 27.66
N ASN A 438 11.25 -10.98 27.97
CA ASN A 438 9.86 -10.90 28.40
C ASN A 438 8.87 -10.56 27.27
N ASP A 439 9.34 -10.33 26.04
CA ASP A 439 8.51 -10.09 24.87
C ASP A 439 8.06 -11.43 24.23
N TYR A 440 7.03 -11.36 23.40
CA TYR A 440 6.50 -12.46 22.62
C TYR A 440 6.68 -12.21 21.12
N ILE A 441 6.80 -13.29 20.36
CA ILE A 441 6.83 -13.30 18.89
C ILE A 441 5.60 -14.06 18.41
N HIS A 442 4.78 -13.43 17.58
CA HIS A 442 3.72 -14.10 16.84
C HIS A 442 4.24 -14.46 15.45
N ILE A 443 4.43 -15.76 15.19
CA ILE A 443 4.97 -16.26 13.93
C ILE A 443 3.82 -16.78 13.07
N GLN A 444 3.63 -16.20 11.90
CA GLN A 444 2.59 -16.62 10.96
C GLN A 444 2.93 -16.25 9.52
N TRP A 445 2.36 -16.95 8.56
CA TRP A 445 2.44 -16.56 7.15
C TRP A 445 1.40 -17.28 6.30
N THR A 446 1.18 -16.73 5.11
CA THR A 446 0.53 -17.45 4.01
C THR A 446 1.54 -17.86 2.95
N GLY A 447 1.24 -18.96 2.27
CA GLY A 447 1.77 -19.32 0.96
C GLY A 447 0.65 -19.32 -0.08
N SER A 448 0.91 -19.89 -1.25
CA SER A 448 -0.04 -20.03 -2.35
C SER A 448 0.11 -21.38 -3.06
N ASN A 449 -0.95 -21.75 -3.78
CA ASN A 449 -0.98 -22.92 -4.65
C ASN A 449 -1.06 -22.54 -6.14
N ARG A 450 -1.04 -21.24 -6.46
CA ARG A 450 -1.31 -20.74 -7.82
C ARG A 450 -0.29 -19.70 -8.29
N ASN A 451 0.98 -19.85 -7.95
CA ASN A 451 2.02 -19.07 -8.63
C ASN A 451 2.20 -19.57 -10.07
N PRO A 452 2.76 -18.74 -10.99
CA PRO A 452 3.11 -19.20 -12.33
C PRO A 452 3.97 -20.46 -12.28
N ARG A 453 3.58 -21.50 -13.04
CA ARG A 453 4.22 -22.82 -12.98
C ARG A 453 5.67 -22.81 -13.47
N ASN A 454 6.04 -21.83 -14.27
CA ASN A 454 7.41 -21.61 -14.76
C ASN A 454 8.27 -20.74 -13.81
N ASN A 455 7.73 -20.28 -12.68
CA ASN A 455 8.52 -19.56 -11.70
C ASN A 455 9.47 -20.52 -10.98
N ALA A 456 10.73 -20.08 -10.89
CA ALA A 456 11.79 -20.82 -10.23
C ALA A 456 11.47 -21.04 -8.74
N GLY A 457 11.71 -22.25 -8.24
CA GLY A 457 11.17 -22.69 -6.96
C GLY A 457 11.46 -24.16 -6.66
N ASN A 458 11.55 -24.53 -5.37
CA ASN A 458 11.57 -25.93 -4.93
C ASN A 458 10.14 -26.40 -4.58
N GLY A 459 9.95 -27.71 -4.49
CA GLY A 459 8.63 -28.32 -4.35
C GLY A 459 7.82 -28.24 -5.63
N LEU A 460 6.57 -28.68 -5.52
CA LEU A 460 5.59 -28.73 -6.59
C LEU A 460 5.47 -27.37 -7.32
N ALA A 461 5.50 -27.43 -8.65
CA ALA A 461 5.44 -26.24 -9.50
C ALA A 461 4.13 -25.46 -9.27
N GLY A 462 4.26 -24.15 -9.05
CA GLY A 462 3.14 -23.25 -8.75
C GLY A 462 2.76 -23.18 -7.27
N THR A 463 3.27 -24.07 -6.41
CA THR A 463 3.03 -24.00 -4.97
C THR A 463 4.22 -23.41 -4.22
N ASP A 464 3.95 -22.83 -3.07
CA ASP A 464 4.95 -22.31 -2.15
C ASP A 464 4.55 -22.53 -0.70
N ARG A 465 5.55 -22.86 0.09
CA ARG A 465 5.47 -23.04 1.53
C ARG A 465 6.68 -22.39 2.18
N ASN A 466 6.50 -21.97 3.41
CA ASN A 466 7.56 -21.40 4.24
C ASN A 466 7.60 -22.19 5.54
N ASN A 467 8.79 -22.49 6.03
CA ASN A 467 9.04 -23.13 7.32
C ASN A 467 10.18 -22.40 8.00
N LEU A 468 10.49 -22.77 9.26
CA LEU A 468 11.57 -22.15 10.02
C LEU A 468 12.40 -23.24 10.69
N VAL A 469 13.68 -23.31 10.34
CA VAL A 469 14.66 -24.21 10.97
C VAL A 469 15.93 -23.48 11.33
N MET A 470 16.57 -23.90 12.43
CA MET A 470 17.77 -23.24 12.93
C MET A 470 19.00 -23.62 12.10
N LEU A 471 19.81 -22.63 11.74
CA LEU A 471 21.00 -22.80 10.90
C LEU A 471 22.13 -23.48 11.68
N ARG A 472 22.94 -24.31 11.02
CA ARG A 472 24.15 -24.90 11.61
C ARG A 472 25.11 -23.80 12.10
N ASN A 473 25.76 -24.07 13.23
CA ASN A 473 26.84 -23.24 13.77
C ASN A 473 28.03 -23.15 12.82
N LYS A 474 28.96 -22.24 13.13
CA LYS A 474 30.11 -21.94 12.28
C LYS A 474 30.95 -23.18 11.95
N ASN A 475 31.44 -23.24 10.71
CA ASN A 475 32.36 -24.29 10.28
C ASN A 475 33.82 -23.96 10.64
N TYR A 476 34.15 -22.67 10.75
CA TYR A 476 35.49 -22.16 11.04
C TYR A 476 35.41 -21.02 12.06
N PRO A 477 36.48 -20.80 12.86
CA PRO A 477 36.57 -19.62 13.71
C PRO A 477 36.57 -18.34 12.87
N GLU A 478 35.61 -17.46 13.13
CA GLU A 478 35.51 -16.12 12.52
C GLU A 478 35.38 -15.10 13.65
N GLY A 479 36.45 -14.37 13.96
CA GLY A 479 36.48 -13.33 15.00
C GLY A 479 35.81 -13.75 16.32
N THR A 480 35.28 -12.78 17.06
CA THR A 480 34.41 -13.02 18.22
C THR A 480 32.96 -12.74 17.78
N PRO A 481 32.16 -13.76 17.40
CA PRO A 481 30.87 -13.55 16.75
C PRO A 481 29.90 -12.73 17.60
N GLY A 482 29.91 -12.95 18.91
CA GLY A 482 29.10 -12.21 19.88
C GLY A 482 29.52 -10.75 20.04
N ALA A 483 30.74 -10.36 19.66
CA ALA A 483 31.21 -8.98 19.85
C ALA A 483 30.35 -7.97 19.07
N ALA A 484 29.87 -8.35 17.88
CA ALA A 484 28.92 -7.54 17.11
C ALA A 484 27.53 -7.43 17.76
N PHE A 485 27.22 -8.30 18.73
CA PHE A 485 25.94 -8.37 19.42
C PHE A 485 26.05 -8.09 20.93
N GLY A 486 27.13 -7.44 21.37
CA GLY A 486 27.33 -7.10 22.79
C GLY A 486 27.69 -8.29 23.68
N GLY A 487 28.33 -9.32 23.13
CA GLY A 487 28.78 -10.52 23.85
C GLY A 487 27.75 -11.65 23.94
N LEU A 488 26.59 -11.52 23.29
CA LEU A 488 25.54 -12.55 23.27
C LEU A 488 26.03 -13.86 22.63
N ASP A 489 25.53 -14.98 23.16
CA ASP A 489 25.69 -16.30 22.54
C ASP A 489 25.04 -16.31 21.15
N VAL A 490 25.77 -16.79 20.15
CA VAL A 490 25.29 -16.84 18.76
C VAL A 490 25.07 -18.29 18.32
N VAL A 491 23.84 -18.58 17.96
CA VAL A 491 23.36 -19.87 17.46
C VAL A 491 23.10 -19.76 15.96
N GLY A 492 23.70 -20.70 15.22
CA GLY A 492 23.69 -20.71 13.77
C GLY A 492 24.58 -19.64 13.14
N GLN A 493 24.85 -19.79 11.85
CA GLN A 493 25.60 -18.82 11.06
C GLN A 493 24.82 -18.49 9.79
N TRP A 494 24.60 -17.20 9.54
CA TRP A 494 23.87 -16.72 8.34
C TRP A 494 24.46 -17.23 7.02
N GLY A 495 25.78 -17.38 6.95
CA GLY A 495 26.50 -17.91 5.77
C GLY A 495 26.28 -19.42 5.50
N ASN A 496 25.75 -20.19 6.46
CA ASN A 496 25.51 -21.63 6.29
C ASN A 496 24.19 -21.91 5.54
N ASN A 497 24.07 -23.13 5.01
CA ASN A 497 22.86 -23.60 4.30
C ASN A 497 22.30 -24.93 4.83
N TYR A 498 22.95 -25.50 5.83
CA TYR A 498 22.48 -26.71 6.49
C TYR A 498 21.83 -26.33 7.81
N PRO A 499 20.68 -26.94 8.16
CA PRO A 499 20.14 -26.81 9.50
C PRO A 499 21.05 -27.52 10.51
N MET A 500 20.97 -27.11 11.77
CA MET A 500 21.58 -27.87 12.85
C MET A 500 20.73 -29.09 13.23
N HIS A 501 21.33 -30.02 13.98
CA HIS A 501 20.58 -31.08 14.62
C HIS A 501 19.79 -30.51 15.81
N LEU A 502 18.49 -30.84 15.92
CA LEU A 502 17.58 -30.18 16.86
C LEU A 502 17.76 -30.57 18.33
N THR A 503 18.64 -31.53 18.66
CA THR A 503 18.75 -32.12 20.01
C THR A 503 19.12 -31.16 21.14
N ASN A 504 19.66 -29.97 20.84
CA ASN A 504 20.03 -28.97 21.86
C ASN A 504 19.40 -27.59 21.59
N VAL A 505 18.45 -27.48 20.65
CA VAL A 505 17.86 -26.19 20.27
C VAL A 505 16.86 -25.72 21.32
N SER A 506 16.13 -26.63 21.95
CA SER A 506 15.16 -26.31 23.01
C SER A 506 15.79 -25.55 24.17
N ASP A 507 17.00 -25.93 24.58
CA ASP A 507 17.73 -25.30 25.70
C ASP A 507 18.25 -23.90 25.35
N LEU A 508 18.28 -23.57 24.06
CA LEU A 508 18.77 -22.31 23.53
C LEU A 508 17.62 -21.34 23.24
N THR A 509 16.46 -21.84 22.80
CA THR A 509 15.31 -21.01 22.43
C THR A 509 14.23 -20.96 23.51
N GLY A 510 14.21 -21.92 24.43
CA GLY A 510 13.08 -22.15 25.34
C GLY A 510 11.86 -22.81 24.66
N ALA A 511 11.94 -23.11 23.36
CA ALA A 511 10.86 -23.74 22.60
C ALA A 511 10.78 -25.25 22.85
N SER A 512 9.56 -25.79 22.95
CA SER A 512 9.35 -27.24 23.03
C SER A 512 9.81 -27.92 21.73
N MET A 513 10.23 -29.19 21.82
CA MET A 513 10.56 -29.98 20.63
C MET A 513 9.38 -30.13 19.68
N GLU A 514 8.16 -30.18 20.21
CA GLU A 514 6.92 -30.20 19.41
C GLU A 514 6.76 -28.93 18.59
N LEU A 515 6.99 -27.75 19.18
CA LEU A 515 6.95 -26.49 18.46
C LEU A 515 8.04 -26.40 17.39
N LEU A 516 9.27 -26.82 17.71
CA LEU A 516 10.37 -26.85 16.74
C LEU A 516 10.06 -27.80 15.58
N GLN A 517 9.45 -28.95 15.85
CA GLN A 517 8.97 -29.88 14.82
C GLN A 517 7.85 -29.24 13.98
N SER A 518 6.91 -28.53 14.62
CA SER A 518 5.83 -27.83 13.92
C SER A 518 6.35 -26.73 12.99
N LEU A 519 7.30 -25.92 13.45
CA LEU A 519 7.97 -24.89 12.63
C LEU A 519 8.75 -25.50 11.46
N ALA A 520 9.36 -26.68 11.65
CA ALA A 520 10.15 -27.35 10.63
C ALA A 520 9.30 -28.07 9.58
N LEU A 521 8.24 -28.74 10.02
CA LEU A 521 7.43 -29.69 9.23
C LEU A 521 6.05 -29.16 8.85
N LEU A 522 5.62 -28.02 9.39
CA LEU A 522 4.31 -27.41 9.17
C LEU A 522 3.15 -28.32 9.58
N THR A 523 3.26 -28.96 10.74
CA THR A 523 2.25 -29.89 11.25
C THR A 523 1.04 -29.17 11.85
N PRO A 524 -0.19 -29.73 11.69
CA PRO A 524 -0.50 -31.00 11.03
C PRO A 524 -0.45 -30.91 9.49
N THR A 525 0.10 -31.95 8.86
CA THR A 525 0.09 -32.12 7.40
C THR A 525 -1.33 -32.42 6.92
N GLN A 526 -1.75 -31.86 5.78
CA GLN A 526 -3.17 -31.85 5.42
C GLN A 526 -3.61 -32.99 4.50
N TYR A 527 -2.72 -33.62 3.70
CA TYR A 527 -3.17 -34.51 2.61
C TYR A 527 -2.38 -35.83 2.41
N GLY A 528 -1.45 -36.18 3.30
CA GLY A 528 -0.72 -37.47 3.28
C GLY A 528 0.28 -37.64 2.12
N GLY A 529 0.68 -36.54 1.47
CA GLY A 529 1.60 -36.47 0.33
C GLY A 529 3.09 -36.33 0.66
N GLU A 530 3.85 -35.86 -0.33
CA GLU A 530 5.31 -35.72 -0.29
C GLU A 530 5.74 -34.56 0.63
N MET A 531 6.58 -34.86 1.62
CA MET A 531 7.00 -33.90 2.64
C MET A 531 8.47 -33.50 2.58
N SER A 532 9.31 -34.11 1.75
CA SER A 532 10.72 -33.68 1.63
C SER A 532 10.86 -32.25 1.11
N GLN A 533 9.85 -31.76 0.36
CA GLN A 533 9.74 -30.37 -0.06
C GLN A 533 8.51 -29.64 0.52
N LEU A 534 7.86 -30.23 1.53
CA LEU A 534 6.66 -29.69 2.21
C LEU A 534 5.45 -29.54 1.28
N ASP A 535 5.35 -30.32 0.20
CA ASP A 535 4.29 -30.15 -0.79
C ASP A 535 2.89 -30.46 -0.25
N ASP A 536 2.82 -31.28 0.80
CA ASP A 536 1.58 -31.65 1.47
C ASP A 536 1.13 -30.68 2.58
N ALA A 537 1.94 -29.67 2.91
CA ALA A 537 1.58 -28.70 3.93
C ALA A 537 0.44 -27.76 3.48
N GLY A 538 -0.29 -27.19 4.43
CA GLY A 538 -1.24 -26.09 4.16
C GLY A 538 -0.54 -24.80 3.75
N THR A 539 -1.26 -23.87 3.11
CA THR A 539 -0.72 -22.55 2.75
C THR A 539 -0.60 -21.63 3.95
N TYR A 540 -1.45 -21.75 4.95
CA TYR A 540 -1.42 -20.92 6.16
C TYR A 540 -0.72 -21.67 7.29
N PHE A 541 0.13 -20.95 8.04
CA PHE A 541 0.79 -21.45 9.23
C PHE A 541 0.78 -20.36 10.31
N ASP A 542 0.60 -20.78 11.56
CA ASP A 542 0.52 -19.91 12.73
C ASP A 542 0.94 -20.70 13.97
N THR A 543 1.79 -20.08 14.80
CA THR A 543 2.22 -20.66 16.07
C THR A 543 1.42 -20.16 17.28
N GLY A 544 0.65 -19.09 17.11
CA GLY A 544 0.28 -18.20 18.21
C GLY A 544 1.50 -17.47 18.79
N PRO A 545 1.32 -16.62 19.82
CA PRO A 545 2.41 -15.89 20.45
C PRO A 545 3.33 -16.79 21.28
N LEU A 546 4.64 -16.66 21.09
CA LEU A 546 5.68 -17.47 21.72
C LEU A 546 6.73 -16.60 22.40
N GLN A 547 7.21 -17.00 23.57
CA GLN A 547 8.27 -16.29 24.28
C GLN A 547 9.62 -17.01 24.14
N PHE A 548 10.69 -16.25 23.96
CA PHE A 548 12.06 -16.75 24.01
C PHE A 548 12.67 -16.38 25.36
N SER A 549 12.77 -17.35 26.27
CA SER A 549 13.13 -17.12 27.68
C SER A 549 14.63 -16.92 27.94
N LYS A 550 15.47 -16.91 26.90
CA LYS A 550 16.93 -16.81 27.01
C LYS A 550 17.48 -15.75 26.06
N ALA A 551 18.38 -14.90 26.57
CA ALA A 551 19.13 -13.96 25.75
C ALA A 551 20.11 -14.68 24.82
N GLY A 552 20.24 -14.19 23.58
CA GLY A 552 21.05 -14.82 22.56
C GLY A 552 20.65 -14.39 21.16
N VAL A 553 21.41 -14.87 20.17
CA VAL A 553 21.17 -14.63 18.76
C VAL A 553 20.86 -15.95 18.07
N LEU A 554 19.71 -16.04 17.42
CA LEU A 554 19.24 -17.23 16.73
C LEU A 554 19.11 -16.99 15.24
N ASN A 555 19.95 -17.64 14.43
CA ASN A 555 19.85 -17.59 12.97
C ASN A 555 19.05 -18.79 12.45
N PHE A 556 18.13 -18.54 11.53
CA PHE A 556 17.23 -19.54 10.95
C PHE A 556 17.05 -19.36 9.44
N MET A 557 16.49 -20.38 8.80
CA MET A 557 16.20 -20.38 7.37
C MET A 557 14.91 -21.16 7.06
N CYS A 558 14.35 -20.90 5.88
CA CYS A 558 13.37 -21.80 5.27
C CYS A 558 14.10 -22.84 4.42
N THR A 559 13.90 -24.15 4.70
CA THR A 559 14.53 -25.23 3.93
C THR A 559 14.06 -25.26 2.48
N ARG A 560 12.79 -24.92 2.23
CA ARG A 560 12.22 -24.93 0.88
C ARG A 560 12.71 -23.77 0.03
N ASN A 561 12.84 -22.57 0.60
CA ASN A 561 13.11 -21.35 -0.16
C ASN A 561 14.55 -20.84 -0.06
N ASN A 562 15.39 -21.40 0.81
CA ASN A 562 16.84 -21.16 0.77
C ASN A 562 17.48 -22.03 -0.32
N ALA A 563 17.53 -21.50 -1.55
CA ALA A 563 17.99 -22.19 -2.75
C ALA A 563 19.02 -21.31 -3.50
N PHE A 564 20.31 -21.62 -3.35
CA PHE A 564 21.45 -20.79 -3.83
C PHE A 564 21.49 -20.49 -5.34
N THR A 565 20.65 -21.13 -6.14
CA THR A 565 20.50 -20.80 -7.57
C THR A 565 19.69 -19.53 -7.80
N ASN A 566 18.89 -19.06 -6.82
CA ASN A 566 18.13 -17.81 -6.93
C ASN A 566 17.65 -17.13 -5.62
N ARG A 567 17.56 -17.79 -4.45
CA ARG A 567 16.86 -17.25 -3.25
C ARG A 567 17.55 -17.59 -1.93
N SER A 568 17.52 -16.67 -0.97
CA SER A 568 17.98 -16.93 0.41
C SER A 568 16.98 -16.36 1.43
N GLN A 569 15.98 -17.17 1.79
CA GLN A 569 15.05 -16.84 2.87
C GLN A 569 15.66 -17.24 4.22
N LYS A 570 16.26 -16.26 4.89
CA LYS A 570 16.96 -16.40 6.17
C LYS A 570 16.56 -15.26 7.10
N GLY A 571 16.53 -15.57 8.39
CA GLY A 571 16.16 -14.59 9.41
C GLY A 571 16.99 -14.78 10.67
N ARG A 572 16.93 -13.78 11.54
CA ARG A 572 17.56 -13.81 12.85
C ARG A 572 16.67 -13.17 13.90
N ILE A 573 16.60 -13.79 15.07
CA ILE A 573 16.05 -13.21 16.29
C ILE A 573 17.21 -12.88 17.22
N ILE A 574 17.23 -11.67 17.77
CA ILE A 574 18.19 -11.21 18.78
C ILE A 574 17.38 -10.96 20.05
N THR A 575 17.55 -11.82 21.03
CA THR A 575 16.90 -11.69 22.33
C THR A 575 17.88 -11.10 23.34
N ARG A 576 17.48 -10.01 24.00
CA ARG A 576 18.26 -9.35 25.04
C ARG A 576 17.58 -9.51 26.39
N ASP A 577 18.35 -9.44 27.47
CA ASP A 577 17.77 -9.43 28.80
C ASP A 577 16.86 -8.20 28.95
N ALA A 578 15.64 -8.43 29.44
CA ALA A 578 14.73 -7.34 29.75
C ALA A 578 15.40 -6.35 30.72
N PRO A 579 15.27 -5.03 30.51
CA PRO A 579 15.76 -4.05 31.47
C PRO A 579 15.13 -4.32 32.84
N ALA A 580 15.93 -4.19 33.91
CA ALA A 580 15.40 -4.28 35.27
C ALA A 580 14.28 -3.25 35.43
N LYS A 581 13.10 -3.73 35.84
CA LYS A 581 11.91 -2.88 36.04
C LYS A 581 12.12 -1.81 37.09
#